data_AF-E9HSE8-F1
#
_entry.id   AF-E9HSE8-F1
#
_cell.length_a   1.000
_cell.length_b   1.000
_cell.length_c   1.000
_cell.angle_alpha   90.00
_cell.angle_beta   90.00
_cell.angle_gamma   90.00
#
_symmetry.space_group_name_H-M   'P 1'
#
loop_
_entity.id
_entity.type
_entity.pdbx_description
1 polymer ?
#
loop_
_entity_poly.entity_id
_entity_poly.type
_entity_poly.pdbx_seq_one_letter_code
_entity_poly.pdbx_strand_id
1 'polypeptide(L)'
;MQPAAAPVVVQLVSHGFVVTLIQESDIQKRIEQIKSATHRDILQVNVIGNYFDLTRKVTAASTRTTAVARGPISSYDDVYANVHNLMAAFWTRLRSKFLLSI
;
A
#
# COMPACT_ATOMS: atom_id res chain seq x y z
N MET A 1 8.63 -32.30 -23.30
CA MET A 1 9.17 -30.95 -23.10
C MET A 1 8.17 -30.16 -22.30
N GLN A 2 8.52 -29.77 -21.06
CA GLN A 2 7.63 -28.99 -20.19
C GLN A 2 7.75 -27.52 -20.63
N PRO A 3 6.64 -26.80 -20.87
CA PRO A 3 6.72 -25.40 -21.29
C PRO A 3 7.41 -24.58 -20.21
N ALA A 4 8.43 -23.80 -20.60
CA ALA A 4 9.09 -22.86 -19.71
C ALA A 4 8.03 -21.91 -19.14
N ALA A 5 7.93 -21.87 -17.81
CA ALA A 5 6.99 -20.99 -17.13
C ALA A 5 7.27 -19.54 -17.56
N ALA A 6 6.24 -18.85 -18.05
CA ALA A 6 6.34 -17.46 -18.44
C ALA A 6 6.91 -16.62 -17.27
N PRO A 7 7.79 -15.64 -17.53
CA PRO A 7 8.34 -14.80 -16.47
C PRO A 7 7.20 -14.07 -15.76
N VAL A 8 7.06 -14.32 -14.46
CA VAL A 8 6.12 -13.56 -13.64
C VAL A 8 6.69 -12.15 -13.46
N VAL A 9 6.02 -11.15 -14.03
CA VAL A 9 6.44 -9.75 -13.91
C VAL A 9 5.83 -9.18 -12.62
N VAL A 10 6.68 -8.77 -11.67
CA VAL A 10 6.24 -8.06 -10.47
C VAL A 10 6.29 -6.55 -10.76
N GLN A 11 5.12 -5.91 -10.77
CA GLN A 11 4.96 -4.47 -10.99
C GLN A 11 4.18 -3.84 -9.83
N LEU A 12 4.52 -2.58 -9.53
CA LEU A 12 3.67 -1.75 -8.68
C LEU A 12 2.42 -1.37 -9.47
N VAL A 13 1.27 -1.90 -9.06
CA VAL A 13 0.00 -1.71 -9.77
C VAL A 13 -0.85 -0.55 -9.23
N SER A 14 -0.57 -0.10 -8.02
CA SER A 14 -1.30 1.01 -7.38
C SER A 14 -0.55 1.55 -6.16
N HIS A 15 -0.74 2.82 -5.84
CA HIS A 15 -0.33 3.43 -4.57
C HIS A 15 -1.52 4.19 -3.96
N GLY A 16 -1.41 4.50 -2.67
CA GLY A 16 -2.40 5.33 -1.99
C GLY A 16 -1.95 5.72 -0.58
N PHE A 17 -2.54 6.80 -0.08
CA PHE A 17 -2.29 7.36 1.24
C PHE A 17 -3.42 6.98 2.20
N VAL A 18 -3.05 6.68 3.44
CA VAL A 18 -4.02 6.39 4.51
C VAL A 18 -3.96 7.50 5.53
N VAL A 19 -5.03 8.30 5.59
CA VAL A 19 -5.14 9.47 6.46
C VAL A 19 -6.26 9.29 7.47
N THR A 20 -6.20 10.01 8.58
CA THR A 20 -7.26 10.09 9.60
C THR A 20 -7.99 11.41 9.47
N LEU A 21 -9.04 11.62 10.27
CA LEU A 21 -9.61 12.95 10.45
C LEU A 21 -8.59 13.85 11.15
N ILE A 22 -8.49 15.09 10.69
CA ILE A 22 -7.66 16.13 11.29
C ILE A 22 -8.61 17.12 11.98
N GLN A 23 -8.32 17.51 13.23
CA GLN A 23 -9.16 18.48 13.95
C GLN A 23 -9.01 19.90 13.40
N GLU A 24 -7.87 20.21 12.79
CA GLU A 24 -7.63 21.49 12.14
C GLU A 24 -8.48 21.63 10.87
N SER A 25 -9.47 22.52 10.93
CA SER A 25 -10.54 22.61 9.93
C SER A 25 -10.04 22.96 8.53
N ASP A 26 -8.97 23.74 8.40
CA ASP A 26 -8.42 24.14 7.11
C ASP A 26 -7.67 22.98 6.44
N ILE A 27 -6.94 22.18 7.22
CA ILE A 27 -6.26 20.98 6.73
C ILE A 27 -7.30 19.94 6.33
N GLN A 28 -8.34 19.72 7.14
CA GLN A 28 -9.40 18.77 6.82
C GLN A 28 -10.13 19.13 5.52
N LYS A 29 -10.46 20.42 5.30
CA LYS A 29 -11.04 20.89 4.03
C LYS A 29 -10.10 20.66 2.84
N ARG A 30 -8.80 20.88 3.00
CA ARG A 30 -7.82 20.59 1.94
C ARG A 30 -7.77 19.10 1.60
N ILE A 31 -7.82 18.22 2.60
CA ILE A 31 -7.87 16.77 2.38
C ILE A 31 -9.11 16.38 1.59
N GLU A 32 -10.27 16.96 1.91
CA GLU A 32 -11.52 16.71 1.17
C GLU A 32 -11.44 17.19 -0.28
N GLN A 33 -10.86 18.37 -0.51
CA GLN A 33 -10.62 18.90 -1.86
C GLN A 33 -9.67 18.00 -2.66
N ILE A 34 -8.56 17.57 -2.08
CA ILE A 34 -7.60 16.68 -2.75
C ILE A 34 -8.27 15.33 -3.06
N LYS A 35 -8.97 14.73 -2.09
CA LYS A 35 -9.69 13.46 -2.29
C LYS A 35 -10.70 13.53 -3.44
N SER A 36 -11.37 14.68 -3.60
CA SER A 36 -12.28 14.93 -4.70
C SER A 36 -11.56 15.15 -6.04
N ALA A 37 -10.32 15.62 -6.04
CA ALA A 37 -9.55 15.91 -7.25
C ALA A 37 -8.77 14.68 -7.75
N THR A 38 -8.05 13.99 -6.87
CA THR A 38 -7.11 12.90 -7.21
C THR A 38 -7.76 11.54 -7.41
N HIS A 39 -9.05 11.40 -7.07
CA HIS A 39 -9.88 10.21 -7.27
C HIS A 39 -9.19 8.87 -6.94
N ARG A 40 -9.40 8.39 -5.71
CA ARG A 40 -9.19 6.99 -5.21
C ARG A 40 -7.81 6.62 -4.63
N ASP A 41 -6.86 7.55 -4.57
CA ASP A 41 -5.55 7.36 -3.94
C ASP A 41 -5.56 7.66 -2.43
N ILE A 42 -6.52 8.44 -1.91
CA ILE A 42 -6.66 8.71 -0.47
C ILE A 42 -7.74 7.81 0.17
N LEU A 43 -7.31 6.98 1.12
CA LEU A 43 -8.19 6.33 2.10
C LEU A 43 -8.20 7.15 3.39
N GLN A 44 -9.31 7.86 3.63
CA GLN A 44 -9.53 8.51 4.92
C GLN A 44 -10.29 7.60 5.87
N VAL A 45 -9.71 7.35 7.04
CA VAL A 45 -10.31 6.58 8.14
C VAL A 45 -11.08 7.54 9.04
N ASN A 46 -12.33 7.18 9.38
CA ASN A 46 -13.22 7.98 10.22
C ASN A 46 -12.85 7.90 11.72
N VAL A 47 -11.62 8.29 12.05
CA VAL A 47 -11.05 8.35 13.40
C VAL A 47 -10.23 9.63 13.49
N ILE A 48 -10.30 10.36 14.61
CA ILE A 48 -9.45 11.52 14.86
C ILE A 48 -8.00 11.05 14.96
N GLY A 49 -7.12 11.66 14.16
CA GLY A 49 -5.72 11.27 14.08
C GLY A 49 -4.97 11.50 15.39
N ASN A 50 -4.56 10.41 16.03
CA ASN A 50 -3.56 10.42 17.09
C ASN A 50 -2.55 9.27 16.83
N TYR A 51 -1.34 9.41 17.35
CA TYR A 51 -0.27 8.41 17.22
C TYR A 51 -0.71 7.04 17.78
N PHE A 52 -1.50 7.04 18.86
CA PHE A 52 -2.04 5.82 19.48
C PHE A 52 -3.08 5.08 18.63
N ASP A 53 -3.68 5.75 17.63
CA ASP A 53 -4.69 5.15 16.74
C ASP A 53 -4.07 4.54 15.46
N LEU A 54 -2.74 4.43 15.39
CA LEU A 54 -2.05 3.85 14.23
C LEU A 54 -2.52 2.42 13.90
N THR A 55 -2.82 1.62 14.92
CA THR A 55 -3.39 0.27 14.74
C THR A 55 -4.68 0.30 13.92
N ARG A 56 -5.56 1.27 14.17
CA ARG A 56 -6.83 1.41 13.42
C ARG A 56 -6.58 1.82 11.98
N LYS A 57 -5.59 2.70 11.72
CA LYS A 57 -5.14 3.03 10.35
C LYS A 57 -4.66 1.79 9.60
N VAL A 58 -3.81 0.98 10.24
CA VAL A 58 -3.24 -0.24 9.64
C VAL A 58 -4.32 -1.28 9.37
N THR A 59 -5.28 -1.47 10.29
CA THR A 59 -6.43 -2.37 10.07
C THR A 59 -7.27 -1.92 8.87
N ALA A 60 -7.62 -0.63 8.80
CA ALA A 60 -8.39 -0.09 7.68
C ALA A 60 -7.67 -0.24 6.33
N ALA A 61 -6.35 -0.01 6.31
CA ALA A 61 -5.50 -0.23 5.13
C ALA A 61 -5.47 -1.70 4.70
N SER A 62 -5.34 -2.62 5.66
CA SER A 62 -5.29 -4.05 5.43
C SER A 62 -6.60 -4.58 4.84
N THR A 63 -7.75 -4.19 5.40
CA THR A 63 -9.07 -4.61 4.91
C THR A 63 -9.34 -4.19 3.46
N ARG A 64 -8.78 -3.05 3.01
CA ARG A 64 -8.96 -2.56 1.64
C ARG A 64 -7.95 -3.17 0.65
N THR A 65 -6.76 -3.57 1.10
CA THR A 65 -5.67 -4.07 0.24
C THR A 65 -5.70 -5.58 0.02
N THR A 66 -6.22 -6.35 0.99
CA THR A 66 -6.33 -7.82 0.91
C THR A 66 -7.19 -8.32 -0.26
N ALA A 67 -8.06 -7.47 -0.82
CA ALA A 67 -8.91 -7.84 -1.95
C ALA A 67 -8.21 -7.82 -3.32
N VAL A 68 -7.02 -7.18 -3.46
CA VAL A 68 -6.46 -6.86 -4.79
C VAL A 68 -4.95 -7.12 -4.92
N ALA A 69 -4.17 -7.04 -3.84
CA ALA A 69 -2.70 -7.06 -3.92
C ALA A 69 -2.09 -8.38 -3.41
N ARG A 70 -1.19 -8.99 -4.21
CA ARG A 70 -0.34 -10.14 -3.80
C ARG A 70 0.92 -9.69 -3.06
N GLY A 71 0.76 -8.91 -1.99
CA GLY A 71 1.85 -8.41 -1.16
C GLY A 71 1.79 -6.89 -0.94
N PRO A 72 0.86 -6.40 -0.10
CA PRO A 72 0.82 -4.99 0.24
C PRO A 72 2.11 -4.58 0.96
N ILE A 73 2.63 -3.40 0.60
CA ILE A 73 3.78 -2.79 1.29
C ILE A 73 3.28 -1.48 1.87
N SER A 74 3.42 -1.34 3.19
CA SER A 74 3.09 -0.13 3.92
C SER A 74 4.36 0.47 4.50
N SER A 75 4.56 1.77 4.27
CA SER A 75 5.61 2.56 4.93
C SER A 75 5.00 3.81 5.54
N TYR A 76 5.75 4.46 6.42
CA TYR A 76 5.47 5.84 6.81
C TYR A 76 5.76 6.78 5.64
N ASP A 77 5.15 7.97 5.69
CA ASP A 77 5.24 9.02 4.68
C ASP A 77 6.56 9.81 4.73
N ASP A 78 7.32 9.67 5.81
CA ASP A 78 8.64 10.29 6.03
C ASP A 78 9.83 9.40 5.62
N VAL A 79 9.56 8.23 5.01
CA VAL A 79 10.59 7.28 4.58
C VAL A 79 10.80 7.31 3.07
N TYR A 80 12.06 7.36 2.65
CA TYR A 80 12.42 7.12 1.24
C TYR A 80 12.35 5.63 0.91
N ALA A 81 11.48 5.26 -0.03
CA ALA A 81 11.36 3.90 -0.53
C ALA A 81 11.90 3.77 -1.97
N ASN A 82 13.02 3.06 -2.15
CA ASN A 82 13.47 2.65 -3.48
C ASN A 82 12.61 1.47 -3.97
N VAL A 83 11.55 1.78 -4.71
CA VAL A 83 10.58 0.80 -5.22
C VAL A 83 11.25 -0.24 -6.14
N HIS A 84 12.28 0.15 -6.90
CA HIS A 84 12.98 -0.77 -7.80
C HIS A 84 13.67 -1.91 -7.03
N ASN A 85 14.45 -1.55 -6.00
CA ASN A 85 15.13 -2.52 -5.15
C ASN A 85 14.15 -3.39 -4.37
N LEU A 86 13.05 -2.79 -3.91
CA LEU A 86 11.97 -3.47 -3.18
C LEU A 86 11.30 -4.55 -4.05
N MET A 87 10.98 -4.22 -5.31
CA MET A 87 10.40 -5.19 -6.26
C MET A 87 11.38 -6.32 -6.59
N ALA A 88 12.67 -6.01 -6.76
CA ALA A 88 13.71 -7.02 -7.00
C ALA A 88 13.88 -7.98 -5.81
N ALA A 89 13.82 -7.47 -4.57
CA ALA A 89 13.87 -8.29 -3.37
C ALA A 89 12.62 -9.20 -3.24
N PHE A 90 11.44 -8.66 -3.52
CA PHE A 90 10.19 -9.41 -3.48
C PHE A 90 10.18 -10.54 -4.53
N TRP A 91 10.64 -10.25 -5.74
CA TRP A 91 10.82 -11.22 -6.82
C TRP A 91 11.73 -12.38 -6.42
N THR A 92 12.90 -12.07 -5.86
CA THR A 92 13.89 -13.07 -5.43
C THR A 92 13.31 -14.02 -4.39
N ARG A 93 12.56 -13.49 -3.41
CA ARG A 93 11.89 -14.27 -2.35
C ARG A 93 10.76 -15.14 -2.89
N LEU A 94 9.94 -14.64 -3.83
CA LEU A 94 8.89 -15.42 -4.48
C LEU A 94 9.46 -16.59 -5.29
N ARG A 95 10.52 -16.33 -6.06
CA ARG A 95 11.20 -17.36 -6.87
C ARG A 95 11.82 -18.46 -6.00
N SER A 96 12.46 -18.10 -4.88
CA SER A 96 13.00 -19.06 -3.90
C SER A 96 11.92 -19.98 -3.33
N LYS A 97 10.74 -19.44 -2.99
CA LYS A 97 9.62 -20.24 -2.47
C LYS A 97 9.01 -21.17 -3.52
N PHE A 98 8.91 -20.74 -4.79
CA PHE A 98 8.40 -21.57 -5.87
C PHE A 98 9.37 -22.71 -6.25
N LEU A 99 10.68 -22.49 -6.19
CA LEU A 99 11.70 -23.51 -6.47
C LEU A 99 11.86 -24.56 -5.36
N LEU A 100 11.38 -24.28 -4.15
CA LEU A 100 11.38 -25.22 -3.01
C LEU A 100 10.09 -26.06 -2.91
N SER A 101 9.11 -25.84 -3.81
CA SER A 101 7.84 -26.58 -3.85
C SER A 101 7.71 -27.50 -5.08
N ILE A 102 8.82 -27.76 -5.79
CA ILE A 102 8.97 -28.77 -6.85
C ILE A 102 10.10 -29.70 -6.42
#